data_AF-K5XDN4-F1
#
_entry.id   AF-K5XDN4-F1
#
_cell.length_a   1.000
_cell.length_b   1.000
_cell.length_c   1.000
_cell.angle_alpha   90.00
_cell.angle_beta   90.00
_cell.angle_gamma   90.00
#
_symmetry.space_group_name_H-M   'P 1'
#
loop_
_entity.id
_entity.type
_entity.pdbx_description
1 polymer ?
#
loop_
_entity_poly.entity_id
_entity_poly.type
_entity_poly.pdbx_seq_one_letter_code
_entity_poly.pdbx_strand_id
1 'polypeptide(L)'
;MSQPLQSPSTHSLLPPISPGGAPSIRTVASNASLRSQSDSRYAIASEGSTSPVPASISDKFAMSPDPSSWGGNLSPNFREPDDELHNPDPKRDRKSDKGGTILTSRGIANLGCLVILFTGIGMLFAGYPLISHFTKRQQTSLGGFNLGGTNATGQVPKMPGNWGLVDLETPEEVYTKVDYVSGKTWELVFSDEFNTDGRTFYPGDDPYWEAVDLHYWETNNMEWYDPASITTRNGSLEITLSAQQTHGLNYSGGMMTTWNKFCFTGGLVEASVVLPGTNNIVGLWPAIWMMGNLGRAGYGASLEGMWPYSYDSCDVGTVANQTMNGLPIAATENGDPSNGDVLSYLPGQRLSRCTCPGESHPGPVHTDGTYVGRSAPEIDIFEATMGGSPLQGQVSQSGQWGPFNAEYQWFNTSANLIIPNTTLTVLNPYMGGAFQQATSGLTWTNQEAYELTGDQFSVYGVQYQPGFDNAYIAWIADGQMAWQLNQPGMAADPRVEIGSRPVPQEPMYLIANLGMSQNFGFVDIAHLTFPTTLKVDWIRVYQDPDNKNIGCDPEDFPTAAYINQYIEAYTNPNLTTWRNDFGQPFPKSNFLGQC
;
A
#
# COMPACT_ATOMS: atom_id res chain seq x y z
N MET A 1 16.19 -56.27 -39.87
CA MET A 1 16.82 -55.42 -40.90
C MET A 1 17.25 -54.13 -40.20
N SER A 2 18.50 -54.07 -39.74
CA SER A 2 19.62 -53.32 -40.38
C SER A 2 19.26 -51.83 -40.47
N GLN A 3 19.71 -50.91 -39.60
CA GLN A 3 21.09 -50.54 -39.19
C GLN A 3 22.04 -50.27 -40.40
N PRO A 4 23.15 -49.53 -40.23
CA PRO A 4 23.33 -48.08 -40.42
C PRO A 4 24.56 -47.79 -41.33
N LEU A 5 25.03 -46.53 -41.40
CA LEU A 5 26.39 -46.13 -41.84
C LEU A 5 26.73 -44.86 -41.00
N GLN A 6 27.65 -44.77 -40.02
CA GLN A 6 29.08 -45.14 -39.89
C GLN A 6 29.95 -44.69 -41.07
N SER A 7 31.16 -44.14 -40.96
CA SER A 7 32.10 -43.58 -39.96
C SER A 7 33.27 -42.97 -40.81
N PRO A 8 34.44 -42.48 -40.31
CA PRO A 8 35.45 -43.25 -39.54
C PRO A 8 35.92 -42.49 -38.26
N SER A 9 36.15 -43.08 -37.08
CA SER A 9 37.20 -44.04 -36.62
C SER A 9 38.65 -43.51 -36.80
N THR A 10 39.64 -43.63 -35.92
CA THR A 10 39.90 -44.14 -34.55
C THR A 10 41.41 -43.89 -34.26
N HIS A 11 41.85 -44.08 -33.00
CA HIS A 11 43.24 -44.32 -32.50
C HIS A 11 44.07 -43.09 -32.09
N SER A 12 44.40 -42.90 -30.79
CA SER A 12 45.43 -43.60 -29.95
C SER A 12 46.85 -43.20 -30.39
N LEU A 13 47.53 -42.28 -29.67
CA LEU A 13 48.46 -42.51 -28.55
C LEU A 13 49.56 -43.56 -28.83
N LEU A 14 50.76 -43.09 -29.20
CA LEU A 14 52.09 -43.30 -28.55
C LEU A 14 53.29 -43.00 -29.50
N PRO A 15 54.55 -42.83 -29.00
CA PRO A 15 55.56 -41.86 -29.43
C PRO A 15 56.69 -42.46 -30.30
N PRO A 16 57.78 -41.70 -30.57
CA PRO A 16 59.07 -42.22 -30.10
C PRO A 16 60.03 -41.17 -29.52
N ILE A 17 60.92 -41.70 -28.68
CA ILE A 17 62.01 -41.07 -27.92
C ILE A 17 63.36 -41.27 -28.65
N SER A 18 64.30 -40.33 -28.41
CA SER A 18 65.78 -40.47 -28.31
C SER A 18 66.69 -40.29 -29.55
N PRO A 19 68.00 -39.93 -29.39
CA PRO A 19 68.78 -39.81 -28.14
C PRO A 19 69.68 -38.55 -27.97
N GLY A 20 69.91 -38.17 -26.71
CA GLY A 20 71.25 -37.91 -26.14
C GLY A 20 72.07 -36.68 -26.55
N GLY A 21 72.30 -35.78 -25.59
CA GLY A 21 73.44 -34.83 -25.57
C GLY A 21 73.35 -33.78 -24.46
N ALA A 22 74.10 -33.94 -23.37
CA ALA A 22 74.30 -32.95 -22.28
C ALA A 22 75.46 -31.98 -22.62
N PRO A 23 75.86 -30.96 -21.81
CA PRO A 23 75.19 -30.16 -20.77
C PRO A 23 75.40 -28.63 -20.93
N SER A 24 74.87 -27.84 -19.99
CA SER A 24 75.51 -26.68 -19.31
C SER A 24 74.71 -25.37 -19.28
N ILE A 25 74.68 -24.83 -18.06
CA ILE A 25 74.11 -23.57 -17.61
C ILE A 25 74.96 -22.40 -18.17
N ARG A 26 74.31 -21.34 -18.66
CA ARG A 26 74.64 -19.94 -18.33
C ARG A 26 73.54 -18.97 -18.81
N THR A 27 73.08 -18.18 -17.84
CA THR A 27 72.34 -16.91 -17.88
C THR A 27 72.76 -15.96 -19.00
N VAL A 28 71.87 -15.08 -19.51
CA VAL A 28 71.74 -13.64 -19.16
C VAL A 28 70.37 -13.08 -19.63
N ALA A 29 69.90 -12.10 -18.85
CA ALA A 29 68.65 -11.35 -18.77
C ALA A 29 67.95 -10.79 -20.03
N SER A 30 66.66 -10.49 -19.85
CA SER A 30 65.90 -9.53 -20.67
C SER A 30 64.95 -8.70 -19.79
N ASN A 31 65.18 -7.38 -19.78
CA ASN A 31 64.30 -6.35 -19.23
C ASN A 31 63.00 -6.25 -20.05
N ALA A 32 61.84 -6.18 -19.38
CA ALA A 32 60.59 -5.78 -20.01
C ALA A 32 59.87 -4.74 -19.13
N SER A 33 59.84 -3.49 -19.61
CA SER A 33 59.00 -2.41 -19.11
C SER A 33 57.69 -2.38 -19.89
N LEU A 34 56.55 -2.45 -19.20
CA LEU A 34 55.21 -2.26 -19.80
C LEU A 34 54.64 -0.89 -19.37
N ARG A 35 54.53 0.03 -20.32
CA ARG A 35 53.65 1.21 -20.27
C ARG A 35 52.41 0.89 -21.12
N SER A 36 51.21 0.99 -20.56
CA SER A 36 49.95 1.01 -21.33
C SER A 36 49.29 2.39 -21.20
N GLN A 37 49.20 3.10 -22.33
CA GLN A 37 48.54 4.39 -22.49
C GLN A 37 47.01 4.22 -22.56
N SER A 38 46.31 5.20 -21.99
CA SER A 38 44.87 5.43 -22.04
C SER A 38 44.45 6.13 -23.33
N ASP A 39 43.40 5.62 -23.97
CA ASP A 39 42.71 6.21 -25.13
C ASP A 39 41.89 7.45 -24.74
N SER A 40 42.16 8.59 -25.39
CA SER A 40 41.24 9.73 -25.42
C SER A 40 41.39 10.46 -26.76
N ARG A 41 40.32 10.42 -27.56
CA ARG A 41 40.19 11.09 -28.86
C ARG A 41 39.81 12.54 -28.61
N TYR A 42 40.75 13.49 -28.72
CA TYR A 42 40.58 14.89 -29.15
C TYR A 42 41.91 15.63 -28.92
N ALA A 43 42.69 15.84 -29.99
CA ALA A 43 43.69 16.92 -30.19
C ALA A 43 44.26 16.72 -31.62
N ILE A 44 43.98 17.58 -32.60
CA ILE A 44 44.62 18.88 -32.85
C ILE A 44 46.15 18.79 -32.68
N ALA A 45 46.84 18.92 -33.82
CA ALA A 45 48.28 18.93 -33.95
C ALA A 45 48.92 20.11 -33.21
N SER A 46 50.05 19.87 -32.53
CA SER A 46 51.27 20.68 -32.62
C SER A 46 52.36 20.15 -31.68
N GLU A 47 53.60 20.33 -32.10
CA GLU A 47 54.84 19.97 -31.44
C GLU A 47 55.09 20.77 -30.15
N GLY A 48 55.80 20.14 -29.20
CA GLY A 48 56.72 20.85 -28.31
C GLY A 48 56.50 20.70 -26.81
N SER A 49 57.59 20.37 -26.11
CA SER A 49 57.89 20.65 -24.70
C SER A 49 57.61 19.58 -23.62
N THR A 50 58.70 19.29 -22.92
CA THR A 50 58.95 18.42 -21.76
C THR A 50 58.22 18.81 -20.47
N SER A 51 57.80 17.79 -19.68
CA SER A 51 57.73 17.86 -18.20
C SER A 51 57.72 16.42 -17.60
N PRO A 52 58.51 16.13 -16.54
CA PRO A 52 58.54 14.82 -15.90
C PRO A 52 57.43 14.67 -14.84
N VAL A 53 56.73 13.53 -14.88
CA VAL A 53 55.67 13.15 -13.92
C VAL A 53 56.30 12.70 -12.57
N PRO A 54 55.76 13.07 -11.40
CA PRO A 54 56.29 12.62 -10.10
C PRO A 54 56.05 11.12 -9.84
N ALA A 55 57.00 10.45 -9.19
CA ALA A 55 56.91 9.05 -8.80
C ALA A 55 55.83 8.82 -7.71
N SER A 56 55.11 7.70 -7.80
CA SER A 56 54.06 7.30 -6.86
C SER A 56 54.64 6.87 -5.51
N ILE A 57 53.93 7.12 -4.41
CA ILE A 57 54.31 6.67 -3.05
C ILE A 57 54.52 5.16 -2.97
N SER A 58 53.86 4.38 -3.83
CA SER A 58 54.03 2.92 -3.90
C SER A 58 55.45 2.50 -4.30
N ASP A 59 56.19 3.32 -5.03
CA ASP A 59 57.58 3.03 -5.39
C ASP A 59 58.53 3.09 -4.18
N LYS A 60 58.12 3.71 -3.07
CA LYS A 60 58.93 3.79 -1.85
C LYS A 60 58.85 2.54 -0.97
N PHE A 61 57.89 1.64 -1.21
CA PHE A 61 57.65 0.44 -0.38
C PHE A 61 57.82 -0.88 -1.14
N ALA A 62 58.26 -0.84 -2.40
CA ALA A 62 58.57 -2.03 -3.17
C ALA A 62 59.93 -2.60 -2.70
N MET A 63 59.91 -3.62 -1.83
CA MET A 63 61.11 -4.39 -1.54
C MET A 63 61.51 -5.21 -2.78
N SER A 64 62.83 -5.38 -2.96
CA SER A 64 63.34 -6.20 -4.06
C SER A 64 62.94 -7.68 -3.86
N PRO A 65 62.69 -8.43 -4.95
CA PRO A 65 62.39 -9.86 -4.89
C PRO A 65 63.53 -10.71 -4.31
N ASP A 66 64.74 -10.15 -4.21
CA ASP A 66 65.90 -10.84 -3.63
C ASP A 66 65.92 -10.70 -2.10
N PRO A 67 65.72 -11.79 -1.32
CA PRO A 67 65.74 -11.79 0.14
C PRO A 67 67.02 -11.20 0.75
N SER A 68 68.14 -11.30 0.03
CA SER A 68 69.42 -10.76 0.48
C SER A 68 69.41 -9.23 0.55
N SER A 69 68.58 -8.56 -0.27
CA SER A 69 68.51 -7.09 -0.31
C SER A 69 67.77 -6.47 0.88
N TRP A 70 67.11 -7.28 1.71
CA TRP A 70 66.42 -6.86 2.94
C TRP A 70 66.88 -7.66 4.17
N GLY A 71 68.07 -8.27 4.10
CA GLY A 71 68.76 -8.86 5.25
C GLY A 71 68.44 -10.34 5.51
N GLY A 72 67.78 -11.05 4.58
CA GLY A 72 67.56 -12.49 4.67
C GLY A 72 68.85 -13.29 4.46
N ASN A 73 69.24 -14.09 5.46
CA ASN A 73 70.44 -14.94 5.39
C ASN A 73 70.11 -16.29 4.74
N LEU A 74 70.36 -16.41 3.43
CA LEU A 74 70.11 -17.63 2.65
C LEU A 74 71.22 -18.69 2.78
N SER A 75 72.04 -18.65 3.82
CA SER A 75 73.07 -19.66 4.05
C SER A 75 72.43 -21.02 4.36
N PRO A 76 72.83 -22.13 3.71
CA PRO A 76 72.31 -23.47 4.03
C PRO A 76 72.52 -23.92 5.48
N ASN A 77 73.36 -23.20 6.24
CA ASN A 77 73.66 -23.48 7.64
C ASN A 77 72.92 -22.55 8.62
N PHE A 78 72.11 -21.61 8.12
CA PHE A 78 71.30 -20.73 8.96
C PHE A 78 69.93 -21.39 9.18
N ARG A 79 69.65 -21.77 10.43
CA ARG A 79 68.40 -22.44 10.82
C ARG A 79 67.37 -21.38 11.21
N GLU A 80 66.31 -21.26 10.44
CA GLU A 80 65.19 -20.35 10.70
C GLU A 80 64.26 -20.91 11.81
N PRO A 81 63.53 -20.06 12.55
CA PRO A 81 62.70 -20.49 13.68
C PRO A 81 61.57 -21.48 13.32
N ASP A 82 61.10 -21.48 12.08
CA ASP A 82 60.05 -22.33 11.52
C ASP A 82 60.59 -23.57 10.76
N ASP A 83 61.91 -23.77 10.73
CA ASP A 83 62.56 -24.92 10.11
C ASP A 83 62.17 -26.28 10.73
N GLU A 84 61.56 -26.32 11.92
CA GLU A 84 61.03 -27.58 12.48
C GLU A 84 59.91 -28.20 11.64
N LEU A 85 59.22 -27.40 10.81
CA LEU A 85 58.18 -27.89 9.90
C LEU A 85 58.76 -28.44 8.59
N HIS A 86 59.91 -27.92 8.16
CA HIS A 86 60.48 -28.17 6.84
C HIS A 86 61.75 -29.05 6.85
N ASN A 87 62.43 -29.18 7.99
CA ASN A 87 63.58 -30.07 8.18
C ASN A 87 63.19 -31.29 9.03
N PRO A 88 62.94 -32.47 8.41
CA PRO A 88 62.57 -33.68 9.16
C PRO A 88 63.69 -34.09 10.13
N ASP A 89 63.36 -34.32 11.40
CA ASP A 89 64.31 -34.81 12.41
C ASP A 89 64.37 -36.34 12.34
N PRO A 90 65.47 -36.93 11.82
CA PRO A 90 65.58 -38.37 11.65
C PRO A 90 65.56 -39.17 12.96
N LYS A 91 65.72 -38.53 14.13
CA LYS A 91 65.58 -39.20 15.44
C LYS A 91 64.14 -39.16 15.97
N ARG A 92 63.43 -38.03 15.84
CA ARG A 92 62.02 -37.88 16.26
C ARG A 92 61.10 -38.73 15.39
N ASP A 93 61.26 -38.63 14.08
CA ASP A 93 60.37 -39.26 13.10
C ASP A 93 60.54 -40.79 13.11
N ARG A 94 61.75 -41.28 13.41
CA ARG A 94 62.01 -42.71 13.61
C ARG A 94 61.35 -43.28 14.88
N LYS A 95 61.02 -42.45 15.87
CA LYS A 95 60.43 -42.88 17.15
C LYS A 95 58.91 -42.81 17.15
N SER A 96 58.32 -41.85 16.41
CA SER A 96 56.87 -41.64 16.34
C SER A 96 56.20 -42.33 15.16
N ASP A 97 56.89 -42.47 14.01
CA ASP A 97 56.26 -42.87 12.75
C ASP A 97 56.75 -44.25 12.21
N LYS A 98 57.47 -45.03 13.03
CA LYS A 98 57.83 -46.43 12.72
C LYS A 98 56.77 -47.40 13.24
N GLY A 99 55.81 -47.73 12.38
CA GLY A 99 54.89 -48.84 12.57
C GLY A 99 53.70 -48.68 11.65
N GLY A 100 53.44 -49.67 10.80
CA GLY A 100 52.32 -49.69 9.84
C GLY A 100 50.93 -49.78 10.50
N THR A 101 50.69 -49.00 11.55
CA THR A 101 49.42 -48.88 12.26
C THR A 101 48.67 -47.66 11.76
N ILE A 102 47.41 -47.85 11.38
CA ILE A 102 46.48 -46.83 10.85
C ILE A 102 46.13 -45.72 11.87
N LEU A 103 46.50 -45.88 13.14
CA LEU A 103 46.18 -44.96 14.23
C LEU A 103 47.46 -44.24 14.72
N THR A 104 47.96 -43.30 13.91
CA THR A 104 48.99 -42.35 14.34
C THR A 104 48.35 -41.07 14.87
N SER A 105 49.05 -40.36 15.75
CA SER A 105 48.59 -39.05 16.26
C SER A 105 48.34 -38.04 15.12
N ARG A 106 49.18 -38.07 14.08
CA ARG A 106 48.98 -37.30 12.84
C ARG A 106 47.73 -37.75 12.07
N GLY A 107 47.47 -39.06 11.99
CA GLY A 107 46.26 -39.60 11.37
C GLY A 107 44.98 -39.15 12.06
N ILE A 108 44.95 -39.20 13.41
CA ILE A 108 43.80 -38.74 14.22
C ILE A 108 43.59 -37.23 14.08
N ALA A 109 44.66 -36.43 14.09
CA ALA A 109 44.57 -34.98 13.89
C ALA A 109 44.01 -34.63 12.50
N ASN A 110 44.47 -35.32 11.45
CA ASN A 110 43.99 -35.09 10.08
C ASN A 110 42.53 -35.52 9.90
N LEU A 111 42.14 -36.69 10.42
CA LEU A 111 40.75 -37.15 10.39
C LEU A 111 39.82 -36.23 11.20
N GLY A 112 40.26 -35.78 12.37
CA GLY A 112 39.52 -34.81 13.19
C GLY A 112 39.32 -33.48 12.46
N CYS A 113 40.36 -32.98 11.79
CA CYS A 113 40.27 -31.78 10.96
C CYS A 113 39.27 -31.95 9.81
N LEU A 114 39.33 -33.09 9.10
CA LEU A 114 38.38 -33.40 8.02
C LEU A 114 36.94 -33.48 8.52
N VAL A 115 36.68 -34.08 9.68
CA VAL A 115 35.33 -34.13 10.27
C VAL A 115 34.82 -32.73 10.56
N ILE A 116 35.61 -31.89 11.23
CA ILE A 116 35.23 -30.50 11.52
C ILE A 116 34.94 -29.73 10.23
N LEU A 117 35.77 -29.92 9.20
CA LEU A 117 35.63 -29.22 7.93
C LEU A 117 34.37 -29.69 7.16
N PHE A 118 34.10 -30.99 7.11
CA PHE A 118 32.87 -31.51 6.49
C PHE A 118 31.61 -31.11 7.27
N THR A 119 31.64 -31.14 8.60
CA THR A 119 30.51 -30.68 9.42
C THR A 119 30.30 -29.18 9.26
N GLY A 120 31.37 -28.38 9.20
CA GLY A 120 31.29 -26.94 8.95
C GLY A 120 30.69 -26.61 7.58
N ILE A 121 31.13 -27.29 6.52
CA ILE A 121 30.56 -27.12 5.17
C ILE A 121 29.11 -27.58 5.14
N GLY A 122 28.78 -28.75 5.71
CA GLY A 122 27.40 -29.23 5.79
C GLY A 122 26.50 -28.28 6.57
N MET A 123 27.00 -27.70 7.67
CA MET A 123 26.29 -26.71 8.44
C MET A 123 26.11 -25.40 7.67
N LEU A 124 27.09 -24.97 6.88
CA LEU A 124 27.01 -23.74 6.10
C LEU A 124 26.05 -23.86 4.90
N PHE A 125 26.05 -24.99 4.20
CA PHE A 125 25.31 -25.15 2.94
C PHE A 125 23.98 -25.90 3.07
N ALA A 126 23.78 -26.70 4.12
CA ALA A 126 22.51 -27.41 4.36
C ALA A 126 21.86 -26.98 5.69
N GLY A 127 22.65 -26.94 6.78
CA GLY A 127 22.15 -26.59 8.10
C GLY A 127 21.65 -25.15 8.19
N TYR A 128 22.42 -24.19 7.70
CA TYR A 128 22.11 -22.77 7.77
C TYR A 128 20.87 -22.41 6.95
N PRO A 129 20.69 -22.88 5.69
CA PRO A 129 19.43 -22.67 4.97
C PRO A 129 18.20 -23.27 5.68
N LEU A 130 18.32 -24.48 6.24
CA LEU A 130 17.22 -25.14 6.97
C LEU A 130 16.87 -24.40 8.26
N ILE A 131 17.86 -24.08 9.10
CA ILE A 131 17.63 -23.31 10.32
C ILE A 131 17.08 -21.93 9.95
N SER A 132 17.69 -21.23 8.99
CA SER A 132 17.20 -19.94 8.52
C SER A 132 15.78 -20.00 7.96
N HIS A 133 15.36 -21.12 7.35
CA HIS A 133 13.99 -21.29 6.86
C HIS A 133 13.00 -21.46 8.00
N PHE A 134 13.32 -22.28 9.01
CA PHE A 134 12.43 -22.57 10.13
C PHE A 134 12.49 -21.54 11.28
N THR A 135 13.55 -20.73 11.37
CA THR A 135 13.70 -19.70 12.40
C THR A 135 13.51 -18.27 11.88
N LYS A 136 13.28 -18.08 10.57
CA LYS A 136 12.90 -16.76 10.04
C LYS A 136 11.51 -16.41 10.59
N ARG A 137 11.44 -15.37 11.41
CA ARG A 137 10.17 -14.62 11.53
C ARG A 137 9.94 -13.94 10.18
N GLN A 138 8.80 -14.17 9.54
CA GLN A 138 8.38 -13.33 8.43
C GLN A 138 8.32 -11.89 8.95
N GLN A 139 9.07 -10.98 8.32
CA GLN A 139 8.84 -9.56 8.54
C GLN A 139 7.45 -9.25 7.97
N THR A 140 6.58 -8.67 8.80
CA THR A 140 5.27 -8.23 8.35
C THR A 140 5.49 -7.00 7.46
N SER A 141 4.83 -6.96 6.30
CA SER A 141 4.79 -5.77 5.45
C SER A 141 3.67 -4.82 5.85
N LEU A 142 3.00 -5.06 6.99
CA LEU A 142 1.76 -4.38 7.37
C LEU A 142 0.80 -4.26 6.15
N GLY A 143 0.65 -5.34 5.38
CA GLY A 143 -0.28 -5.40 4.25
C GLY A 143 0.09 -4.58 2.99
N GLY A 144 1.23 -3.88 2.94
CA GLY A 144 1.69 -3.21 1.71
C GLY A 144 2.33 -4.20 0.73
N PHE A 145 1.71 -4.43 -0.43
CA PHE A 145 2.42 -5.06 -1.55
C PHE A 145 3.48 -4.06 -2.07
N ASN A 146 4.70 -4.53 -2.31
CA ASN A 146 5.88 -3.77 -2.78
C ASN A 146 6.62 -2.83 -1.81
N LEU A 147 6.18 -2.64 -0.57
CA LEU A 147 6.91 -1.81 0.40
C LEU A 147 7.67 -2.71 1.37
N GLY A 148 8.99 -2.73 1.24
CA GLY A 148 9.88 -3.54 2.07
C GLY A 148 9.55 -3.40 3.56
N GLY A 149 9.41 -4.53 4.25
CA GLY A 149 8.85 -4.61 5.60
C GLY A 149 9.54 -3.73 6.66
N THR A 150 8.78 -3.42 7.71
CA THR A 150 9.25 -2.63 8.86
C THR A 150 10.14 -3.47 9.78
N ASN A 151 11.10 -2.83 10.45
CA ASN A 151 11.92 -3.49 11.46
C ASN A 151 11.19 -3.54 12.82
N ALA A 152 11.67 -4.37 13.75
CA ALA A 152 11.09 -4.57 15.09
C ALA A 152 11.11 -3.32 16.01
N THR A 153 11.51 -2.15 15.50
CA THR A 153 11.48 -0.85 16.20
C THR A 153 10.47 0.13 15.61
N GLY A 154 9.65 -0.29 14.64
CA GLY A 154 8.65 0.57 13.99
C GLY A 154 9.24 1.60 13.03
N GLN A 155 10.53 1.48 12.68
CA GLN A 155 11.15 2.37 11.71
C GLN A 155 10.77 1.94 10.30
N VAL A 156 10.14 2.85 9.56
CA VAL A 156 9.84 2.72 8.13
C VAL A 156 11.17 2.78 7.37
N PRO A 157 11.50 1.79 6.53
CA PRO A 157 12.71 1.85 5.73
C PRO A 157 12.66 3.06 4.78
N LYS A 158 13.73 3.86 4.76
CA LYS A 158 13.88 4.94 3.77
C LYS A 158 13.96 4.31 2.38
N MET A 159 12.86 4.37 1.63
CA MET A 159 12.84 3.93 0.25
C MET A 159 13.57 4.96 -0.63
N PRO A 160 14.47 4.54 -1.54
CA PRO A 160 15.09 5.45 -2.49
C PRO A 160 14.01 6.15 -3.33
N GLY A 161 13.99 7.48 -3.36
CA GLY A 161 13.05 8.26 -4.17
C GLY A 161 11.91 8.98 -3.43
N ASN A 162 12.02 9.22 -2.12
CA ASN A 162 10.98 9.88 -1.31
C ASN A 162 9.66 9.10 -1.22
N TRP A 163 9.76 7.78 -1.11
CA TRP A 163 8.59 6.91 -1.06
C TRP A 163 8.29 6.36 0.34
N GLY A 164 8.80 7.00 1.40
CA GLY A 164 8.42 6.63 2.78
C GLY A 164 6.92 6.83 3.02
N LEU A 165 6.39 6.27 4.11
CA LEU A 165 5.00 6.55 4.50
C LEU A 165 4.80 8.03 4.84
N VAL A 166 5.80 8.64 5.46
CA VAL A 166 5.88 10.07 5.68
C VAL A 166 6.79 10.66 4.59
N ASP A 167 6.24 11.58 3.81
CA ASP A 167 6.96 12.36 2.81
C ASP A 167 8.15 13.09 3.48
N LEU A 168 9.33 13.01 2.86
CA LEU A 168 10.56 13.66 3.34
C LEU A 168 10.47 15.19 3.31
N GLU A 169 9.55 15.75 2.53
CA GLU A 169 9.28 17.19 2.46
C GLU A 169 8.22 17.63 3.49
N THR A 170 7.59 16.70 4.22
CA THR A 170 6.68 17.07 5.31
C THR A 170 7.44 17.82 6.41
N PRO A 171 7.01 19.02 6.80
CA PRO A 171 7.68 19.80 7.86
C PRO A 171 7.67 19.08 9.22
N GLU A 172 8.79 19.13 9.94
CA GLU A 172 8.92 18.44 11.24
C GLU A 172 7.92 18.95 12.29
N GLU A 173 7.50 20.21 12.20
CA GLU A 173 6.52 20.81 13.10
C GLU A 173 5.12 20.20 13.02
N VAL A 174 4.80 19.51 11.91
CA VAL A 174 3.53 18.80 11.73
C VAL A 174 3.65 17.30 11.94
N TYR A 175 4.75 16.80 12.51
CA TYR A 175 4.89 15.36 12.81
C TYR A 175 4.00 14.91 13.98
N THR A 176 3.49 15.87 14.75
CA THR A 176 2.53 15.62 15.81
C THR A 176 1.39 16.60 15.73
N LYS A 177 0.18 16.15 16.05
CA LYS A 177 -1.01 16.99 16.09
C LYS A 177 -1.85 16.69 17.32
N VAL A 178 -2.44 17.71 17.91
CA VAL A 178 -3.45 17.54 18.97
C VAL A 178 -4.76 17.12 18.31
N ASP A 179 -5.32 16.00 18.74
CA ASP A 179 -6.58 15.48 18.22
C ASP A 179 -7.76 16.40 18.61
N TYR A 180 -8.81 16.40 17.80
CA TYR A 180 -9.95 17.31 17.90
C TYR A 180 -10.93 16.98 19.04
N VAL A 181 -10.93 15.76 19.57
CA VAL A 181 -11.97 15.23 20.47
C VAL A 181 -11.47 15.06 21.91
N SER A 182 -10.33 14.40 22.10
CA SER A 182 -9.75 14.11 23.42
C SER A 182 -8.64 15.07 23.82
N GLY A 183 -8.06 15.80 22.86
CA GLY A 183 -6.91 16.69 23.07
C GLY A 183 -5.60 15.95 23.32
N LYS A 184 -5.52 14.66 22.98
CA LYS A 184 -4.29 13.86 23.03
C LYS A 184 -3.40 14.25 21.84
N THR A 185 -2.09 14.19 22.04
CA THR A 185 -1.13 14.36 20.95
C THR A 185 -0.99 13.05 20.17
N TRP A 186 -1.28 13.11 18.88
CA TRP A 186 -1.16 12.01 17.92
C TRP A 186 0.07 12.21 17.03
N GLU A 187 0.57 11.11 16.48
CA GLU A 187 1.76 11.08 15.63
C GLU A 187 1.36 10.90 14.16
N LEU A 188 2.08 11.59 13.27
CA LEU A 188 1.96 11.44 11.84
C LEU A 188 2.39 10.01 11.44
N VAL A 189 1.53 9.31 10.72
CA VAL A 189 1.76 7.94 10.22
C VAL A 189 1.81 7.86 8.70
N PHE A 190 1.22 8.82 8.00
CA PHE A 190 1.33 8.95 6.55
C PHE A 190 1.22 10.42 6.12
N SER A 191 1.95 10.80 5.09
CA SER A 191 1.79 12.10 4.43
C SER A 191 2.22 12.03 2.97
N ASP A 192 1.57 12.86 2.15
CA ASP A 192 2.01 13.22 0.82
C ASP A 192 1.83 14.73 0.65
N GLU A 193 2.93 15.44 0.37
CA GLU A 193 2.95 16.90 0.21
C GLU A 193 2.89 17.32 -1.26
N PHE A 194 2.84 16.38 -2.20
CA PHE A 194 2.68 16.62 -3.64
C PHE A 194 3.65 17.64 -4.27
N ASN A 195 4.79 17.90 -3.62
CA ASN A 195 5.75 18.94 -4.01
C ASN A 195 6.56 18.64 -5.27
N THR A 196 6.70 17.35 -5.61
CA THR A 196 7.41 16.93 -6.83
C THR A 196 6.52 17.14 -8.05
N ASP A 197 6.83 18.14 -8.88
CA ASP A 197 6.10 18.45 -10.13
C ASP A 197 6.14 17.29 -11.15
N GLY A 198 5.02 17.15 -11.89
CA GLY A 198 4.91 16.24 -13.03
C GLY A 198 4.78 14.76 -12.66
N ARG A 199 4.39 14.44 -11.42
CA ARG A 199 4.03 13.06 -11.06
C ARG A 199 2.85 12.61 -11.94
N THR A 200 2.93 11.35 -12.33
CA THR A 200 1.85 10.62 -12.98
C THR A 200 1.35 9.56 -12.04
N PHE A 201 0.08 9.19 -12.21
CA PHE A 201 -0.60 8.25 -11.32
C PHE A 201 -1.20 7.08 -12.10
N TYR A 202 -0.64 6.74 -13.27
CA TYR A 202 -1.05 5.53 -13.97
C TYR A 202 -0.76 4.29 -13.10
N PRO A 203 -1.43 3.16 -13.36
CA PRO A 203 -1.18 1.93 -12.63
C PRO A 203 0.31 1.55 -12.60
N GLY A 204 0.88 1.55 -11.39
CA GLY A 204 2.28 1.23 -11.12
C GLY A 204 3.27 2.39 -11.09
N ASP A 205 2.85 3.63 -11.42
CA ASP A 205 3.74 4.80 -11.41
C ASP A 205 4.04 5.31 -10.00
N ASP A 206 3.08 5.18 -9.09
CA ASP A 206 3.16 5.64 -7.70
C ASP A 206 2.91 4.47 -6.72
N PRO A 207 3.71 4.38 -5.63
CA PRO A 207 3.60 3.29 -4.66
C PRO A 207 2.33 3.35 -3.80
N TYR A 208 1.72 4.51 -3.63
CA TYR A 208 0.57 4.71 -2.75
C TYR A 208 -0.68 5.06 -3.55
N TRP A 209 -0.56 5.91 -4.56
CA TRP A 209 -1.69 6.43 -5.32
C TRP A 209 -1.84 5.69 -6.65
N GLU A 210 -3.08 5.58 -7.13
CA GLU A 210 -3.40 5.06 -8.46
C GLU A 210 -4.63 5.75 -9.00
N ALA A 211 -4.53 6.31 -10.20
CA ALA A 211 -5.66 6.86 -10.93
C ALA A 211 -6.39 5.75 -11.70
N VAL A 212 -7.72 5.83 -11.72
CA VAL A 212 -8.57 4.88 -12.45
C VAL A 212 -8.84 5.36 -13.88
N ASP A 213 -9.06 4.41 -14.78
CA ASP A 213 -9.46 4.62 -16.17
C ASP A 213 -10.81 3.92 -16.40
N LEU A 214 -11.92 4.62 -16.11
CA LEU A 214 -13.28 4.06 -16.15
C LEU A 214 -14.38 5.12 -16.23
N HIS A 215 -15.57 4.71 -16.65
CA HIS A 215 -16.80 5.47 -16.42
C HIS A 215 -17.39 5.08 -15.05
N TYR A 216 -17.55 6.07 -14.17
CA TYR A 216 -18.16 5.86 -12.85
C TYR A 216 -19.69 5.85 -12.98
N TRP A 217 -20.19 4.71 -13.43
CA TRP A 217 -21.59 4.51 -13.82
C TRP A 217 -22.53 4.44 -12.63
N GLU A 218 -22.03 4.09 -11.44
CA GLU A 218 -22.82 3.92 -10.21
C GLU A 218 -23.60 5.19 -9.87
N THR A 219 -23.04 6.35 -10.20
CA THR A 219 -23.68 7.65 -10.04
C THR A 219 -24.00 8.33 -11.37
N ASN A 220 -23.98 7.60 -12.49
CA ASN A 220 -24.22 8.15 -13.84
C ASN A 220 -23.37 9.39 -14.15
N ASN A 221 -22.06 9.32 -13.88
CA ASN A 221 -21.18 10.46 -14.09
C ASN A 221 -21.20 10.93 -15.56
N MET A 222 -21.08 12.24 -15.74
CA MET A 222 -21.11 12.86 -17.07
C MET A 222 -19.75 12.81 -17.77
N GLU A 223 -18.70 12.52 -17.02
CA GLU A 223 -17.32 12.40 -17.44
C GLU A 223 -16.79 10.96 -17.42
N TRP A 224 -15.75 10.73 -18.22
CA TRP A 224 -14.87 9.57 -18.06
C TRP A 224 -13.74 9.93 -17.09
N TYR A 225 -13.39 9.06 -16.15
CA TYR A 225 -12.18 9.22 -15.35
C TYR A 225 -10.97 8.72 -16.13
N ASP A 226 -10.00 9.61 -16.35
CA ASP A 226 -8.78 9.34 -17.10
C ASP A 226 -7.56 9.71 -16.23
N PRO A 227 -6.55 8.83 -16.08
CA PRO A 227 -5.32 9.17 -15.38
C PRO A 227 -4.60 10.41 -15.90
N ALA A 228 -4.78 10.78 -17.18
CA ALA A 228 -4.22 11.99 -17.77
C ALA A 228 -4.79 13.29 -17.17
N SER A 229 -5.93 13.21 -16.50
CA SER A 229 -6.57 14.35 -15.80
C SER A 229 -5.95 14.63 -14.43
N ILE A 230 -4.94 13.86 -14.00
CA ILE A 230 -4.34 13.96 -12.67
C ILE A 230 -2.83 14.13 -12.80
N THR A 231 -2.28 15.17 -12.18
CA THR A 231 -0.83 15.36 -12.08
C THR A 231 -0.49 16.22 -10.87
N THR A 232 0.79 16.37 -10.55
CA THR A 232 1.25 17.37 -9.58
C THR A 232 1.85 18.57 -10.31
N ARG A 233 1.55 19.77 -9.82
CA ARG A 233 2.08 21.01 -10.34
C ARG A 233 2.10 22.09 -9.27
N ASN A 234 3.16 22.89 -9.25
CA ASN A 234 3.31 24.06 -8.38
C ASN A 234 3.12 23.73 -6.88
N GLY A 235 3.62 22.57 -6.44
CA GLY A 235 3.50 22.17 -5.04
C GLY A 235 2.14 21.61 -4.64
N SER A 236 1.31 21.18 -5.59
CA SER A 236 0.01 20.60 -5.29
C SER A 236 -0.34 19.49 -6.26
N LEU A 237 -1.18 18.58 -5.82
CA LEU A 237 -1.90 17.67 -6.67
C LEU A 237 -3.05 18.41 -7.38
N GLU A 238 -3.16 18.28 -8.69
CA GLU A 238 -4.21 18.85 -9.53
C GLU A 238 -5.05 17.72 -10.15
N ILE A 239 -6.36 17.68 -9.84
CA ILE A 239 -7.35 16.84 -10.52
C ILE A 239 -8.21 17.76 -11.40
N THR A 240 -8.08 17.64 -12.72
CA THR A 240 -8.72 18.55 -13.68
C THR A 240 -9.93 17.90 -14.36
N LEU A 241 -11.04 18.64 -14.41
CA LEU A 241 -12.23 18.30 -15.19
C LEU A 241 -12.30 19.18 -16.43
N SER A 242 -12.44 18.56 -17.60
CA SER A 242 -12.38 19.21 -18.91
C SER A 242 -13.58 18.87 -19.78
N ALA A 243 -14.06 19.85 -20.55
CA ALA A 243 -15.02 19.65 -21.64
C ALA A 243 -14.34 19.02 -22.86
N GLN A 244 -13.99 17.74 -22.73
CA GLN A 244 -13.29 16.95 -23.74
C GLN A 244 -14.09 15.69 -24.05
N GLN A 245 -14.47 15.52 -25.32
CA GLN A 245 -15.17 14.32 -25.76
C GLN A 245 -14.22 13.11 -25.72
N THR A 246 -14.59 12.08 -24.98
CA THR A 246 -13.82 10.83 -24.82
C THR A 246 -14.74 9.67 -24.47
N HIS A 247 -14.44 8.45 -24.92
CA HIS A 247 -15.21 7.24 -24.62
C HIS A 247 -16.75 7.33 -24.79
N GLY A 248 -17.24 8.20 -25.68
CA GLY A 248 -18.68 8.44 -25.89
C GLY A 248 -19.34 9.40 -24.90
N LEU A 249 -18.57 9.98 -23.98
CA LEU A 249 -18.97 11.04 -23.05
C LEU A 249 -18.40 12.40 -23.50
N ASN A 250 -18.94 13.48 -22.95
CA ASN A 250 -18.59 14.86 -23.35
C ASN A 250 -17.51 15.52 -22.47
N TYR A 251 -17.14 14.85 -21.37
CA TYR A 251 -16.22 15.37 -20.37
C TYR A 251 -15.19 14.32 -19.98
N SER A 252 -14.03 14.78 -19.51
CA SER A 252 -12.97 13.98 -18.91
C SER A 252 -12.65 14.54 -17.54
N GLY A 253 -12.56 13.70 -16.51
CA GLY A 253 -12.19 14.06 -15.15
C GLY A 253 -11.15 13.11 -14.58
N GLY A 254 -10.90 13.16 -13.27
CA GLY A 254 -9.98 12.25 -12.60
C GLY A 254 -10.54 11.71 -11.28
N MET A 255 -10.22 10.45 -11.00
CA MET A 255 -10.37 9.82 -9.70
C MET A 255 -9.08 9.05 -9.40
N MET A 256 -8.50 9.27 -8.21
CA MET A 256 -7.40 8.46 -7.70
C MET A 256 -7.74 7.82 -6.38
N THR A 257 -7.01 6.77 -6.06
CA THR A 257 -7.22 5.99 -4.86
C THR A 257 -5.92 5.43 -4.30
N THR A 258 -5.92 5.14 -3.00
CA THR A 258 -4.88 4.34 -2.32
C THR A 258 -5.28 2.87 -2.14
N TRP A 259 -6.34 2.42 -2.82
CA TRP A 259 -6.89 1.07 -2.70
C TRP A 259 -5.81 0.00 -2.75
N ASN A 260 -5.79 -0.85 -1.72
CA ASN A 260 -4.84 -1.95 -1.57
C ASN A 260 -3.34 -1.56 -1.63
N LYS A 261 -3.03 -0.27 -1.47
CA LYS A 261 -1.66 0.28 -1.42
C LYS A 261 -1.38 0.93 -0.07
N PHE A 262 -2.22 1.88 0.33
CA PHE A 262 -2.20 2.49 1.67
C PHE A 262 -3.60 2.43 2.27
N CYS A 263 -3.69 1.82 3.45
CA CYS A 263 -4.92 1.77 4.23
C CYS A 263 -4.60 2.02 5.71
N PHE A 264 -5.61 2.45 6.45
CA PHE A 264 -5.50 2.68 7.89
C PHE A 264 -6.85 2.45 8.56
N THR A 265 -6.82 2.15 9.86
CA THR A 265 -8.03 1.97 10.68
C THR A 265 -7.99 2.89 11.88
N GLY A 266 -8.98 3.77 11.99
CA GLY A 266 -9.02 4.83 12.99
C GLY A 266 -7.94 5.90 12.82
N GLY A 267 -8.11 7.03 13.48
CA GLY A 267 -7.18 8.15 13.41
C GLY A 267 -7.79 9.39 12.77
N LEU A 268 -6.93 10.34 12.43
CA LEU A 268 -7.27 11.64 11.86
C LEU A 268 -6.65 11.71 10.48
N VAL A 269 -7.46 11.86 9.45
CA VAL A 269 -7.00 12.24 8.11
C VAL A 269 -7.44 13.66 7.81
N GLU A 270 -6.53 14.45 7.27
CA GLU A 270 -6.79 15.81 6.81
C GLU A 270 -6.21 16.00 5.41
N ALA A 271 -6.92 16.80 4.61
CA ALA A 271 -6.51 17.25 3.30
C ALA A 271 -6.64 18.78 3.24
N SER A 272 -5.65 19.46 2.69
CA SER A 272 -5.70 20.89 2.44
C SER A 272 -5.99 21.13 0.96
N VAL A 273 -7.13 21.76 0.65
CA VAL A 273 -7.69 21.77 -0.70
C VAL A 273 -8.13 23.16 -1.16
N VAL A 274 -8.06 23.38 -2.47
CA VAL A 274 -8.83 24.41 -3.18
C VAL A 274 -9.89 23.71 -4.01
N LEU A 275 -11.16 24.07 -3.78
CA LEU A 275 -12.29 23.52 -4.53
C LEU A 275 -12.31 24.10 -5.97
N PRO A 276 -12.78 23.33 -6.95
CA PRO A 276 -12.83 23.75 -8.35
C PRO A 276 -13.87 24.86 -8.60
N GLY A 277 -13.60 25.70 -9.58
CA GLY A 277 -14.55 26.66 -10.12
C GLY A 277 -14.80 27.85 -9.20
N THR A 278 -16.02 28.40 -9.25
CA THR A 278 -16.48 29.47 -8.36
C THR A 278 -17.38 28.92 -7.25
N ASN A 279 -17.51 29.67 -6.16
CA ASN A 279 -18.27 29.30 -4.98
C ASN A 279 -19.80 29.53 -5.07
N ASN A 280 -20.35 29.72 -6.28
CA ASN A 280 -21.74 30.11 -6.47
C ASN A 280 -22.43 29.48 -7.69
N ILE A 281 -21.83 28.45 -8.30
CA ILE A 281 -22.38 27.73 -9.45
C ILE A 281 -22.51 26.24 -9.09
N VAL A 282 -23.71 25.68 -9.30
CA VAL A 282 -24.00 24.26 -9.02
C VAL A 282 -23.54 23.35 -10.15
N GLY A 283 -23.07 22.14 -9.81
CA GLY A 283 -22.90 21.06 -10.78
C GLY A 283 -21.57 20.31 -10.68
N LEU A 284 -20.53 20.92 -10.12
CA LEU A 284 -19.28 20.23 -9.83
C LEU A 284 -19.43 19.38 -8.58
N TRP A 285 -18.83 18.19 -8.60
CA TRP A 285 -18.80 17.24 -7.49
C TRP A 285 -17.35 16.83 -7.20
N PRO A 286 -16.57 17.71 -6.53
CA PRO A 286 -15.28 17.36 -5.94
C PRO A 286 -15.53 16.61 -4.62
N ALA A 287 -14.79 15.52 -4.41
CA ALA A 287 -14.87 14.77 -3.16
C ALA A 287 -13.51 14.22 -2.75
N ILE A 288 -13.29 14.17 -1.44
CA ILE A 288 -12.27 13.33 -0.81
C ILE A 288 -12.97 12.51 0.25
N TRP A 289 -12.75 11.21 0.21
CA TRP A 289 -13.53 10.25 0.98
C TRP A 289 -12.74 8.96 1.17
N MET A 290 -13.27 8.05 1.99
CA MET A 290 -12.62 6.78 2.28
C MET A 290 -13.59 5.62 2.29
N MET A 291 -13.12 4.45 1.85
CA MET A 291 -13.91 3.22 1.77
C MET A 291 -13.14 2.03 2.35
N GLY A 292 -13.85 1.03 2.89
CA GLY A 292 -13.23 -0.21 3.35
C GLY A 292 -12.60 -1.03 2.22
N ASN A 293 -11.39 -1.54 2.44
CA ASN A 293 -10.52 -2.14 1.41
C ASN A 293 -11.10 -3.39 0.70
N LEU A 294 -12.09 -4.06 1.30
CA LEU A 294 -12.74 -5.21 0.69
C LEU A 294 -13.65 -4.87 -0.50
N GLY A 295 -13.93 -3.58 -0.74
CA GLY A 295 -14.56 -3.07 -1.96
C GLY A 295 -13.64 -2.10 -2.70
N ARG A 296 -13.82 -1.95 -4.02
CA ARG A 296 -13.09 -0.98 -4.83
C ARG A 296 -14.08 -0.07 -5.56
N ALA A 297 -13.98 1.24 -5.31
CA ALA A 297 -14.85 2.24 -5.93
C ALA A 297 -14.76 2.16 -7.47
N GLY A 298 -15.92 2.15 -8.15
CA GLY A 298 -16.03 2.00 -9.62
C GLY A 298 -15.98 0.56 -10.12
N TYR A 299 -15.94 -0.43 -9.21
CA TYR A 299 -15.93 -1.86 -9.55
C TYR A 299 -17.13 -2.56 -8.91
N GLY A 300 -18.29 -2.46 -9.56
CA GLY A 300 -19.59 -2.89 -9.04
C GLY A 300 -19.65 -4.31 -8.47
N ALA A 301 -19.03 -5.31 -9.13
CA ALA A 301 -18.99 -6.68 -8.61
C ALA A 301 -18.28 -6.77 -7.24
N SER A 302 -17.22 -5.98 -7.02
CA SER A 302 -16.56 -5.92 -5.72
C SER A 302 -17.46 -5.32 -4.64
N LEU A 303 -18.34 -4.38 -5.01
CA LEU A 303 -19.19 -3.59 -4.12
C LEU A 303 -20.55 -4.25 -3.81
N GLU A 304 -21.08 -5.11 -4.69
CA GLU A 304 -22.40 -5.75 -4.49
C GLU A 304 -22.45 -6.55 -3.18
N GLY A 305 -23.28 -6.10 -2.24
CA GLY A 305 -23.43 -6.66 -0.90
C GLY A 305 -22.28 -6.36 0.06
N MET A 306 -21.37 -5.45 -0.30
CA MET A 306 -20.29 -4.96 0.54
C MET A 306 -20.53 -3.52 0.97
N TRP A 307 -20.78 -2.65 0.01
CA TRP A 307 -21.14 -1.25 0.27
C TRP A 307 -22.66 -1.15 0.50
N PRO A 308 -23.14 -0.27 1.40
CA PRO A 308 -22.41 0.57 2.37
C PRO A 308 -22.36 -0.06 3.77
N TYR A 309 -22.29 -1.39 3.88
CA TYR A 309 -22.45 -2.05 5.17
C TYR A 309 -21.35 -1.64 6.16
N SER A 310 -21.73 -1.41 7.41
CA SER A 310 -20.84 -1.45 8.59
C SER A 310 -21.58 -2.25 9.64
N TYR A 311 -21.46 -3.58 9.60
CA TYR A 311 -22.38 -4.45 10.33
C TYR A 311 -21.79 -5.80 10.72
N ASP A 312 -21.92 -6.15 12.00
CA ASP A 312 -21.39 -7.38 12.61
C ASP A 312 -22.46 -8.09 13.47
N SER A 313 -23.71 -8.12 12.96
CA SER A 313 -24.82 -8.85 13.58
C SER A 313 -25.36 -9.90 12.61
N CYS A 314 -25.97 -10.95 13.17
CA CYS A 314 -26.67 -11.95 12.37
C CYS A 314 -28.18 -11.89 12.59
N ASP A 315 -28.85 -11.11 11.75
CA ASP A 315 -30.29 -10.86 11.76
C ASP A 315 -30.78 -10.45 10.36
N VAL A 316 -32.03 -9.95 10.27
CA VAL A 316 -32.67 -9.57 9.00
C VAL A 316 -31.92 -8.47 8.25
N GLY A 317 -31.09 -7.67 8.92
CA GLY A 317 -30.26 -6.64 8.29
C GLY A 317 -29.24 -7.21 7.29
N THR A 318 -28.90 -8.50 7.41
CA THR A 318 -27.93 -9.18 6.54
C THR A 318 -28.52 -9.73 5.24
N VAL A 319 -29.86 -9.74 5.09
CA VAL A 319 -30.53 -10.35 3.94
C VAL A 319 -31.05 -9.32 2.95
N ALA A 320 -31.42 -9.79 1.76
CA ALA A 320 -31.91 -8.94 0.67
C ALA A 320 -33.11 -8.08 1.11
N ASN A 321 -33.07 -6.80 0.74
CA ASN A 321 -34.06 -5.78 1.06
C ASN A 321 -34.32 -5.59 2.57
N GLN A 322 -33.46 -6.11 3.44
CA GLN A 322 -33.72 -6.20 4.88
C GLN A 322 -35.05 -6.88 5.21
N THR A 323 -35.46 -7.89 4.41
CA THR A 323 -36.72 -8.61 4.65
C THR A 323 -36.61 -10.11 4.47
N MET A 324 -37.39 -10.85 5.26
CA MET A 324 -37.66 -12.26 5.07
C MET A 324 -39.17 -12.51 5.10
N ASN A 325 -39.72 -13.06 4.01
CA ASN A 325 -41.17 -13.27 3.84
C ASN A 325 -42.01 -11.98 4.01
N GLY A 326 -41.47 -10.83 3.60
CA GLY A 326 -42.14 -9.53 3.71
C GLY A 326 -42.11 -8.92 5.12
N LEU A 327 -41.29 -9.44 6.03
CA LEU A 327 -41.10 -8.91 7.37
C LEU A 327 -39.64 -8.47 7.58
N PRO A 328 -39.38 -7.46 8.42
CA PRO A 328 -40.35 -6.66 9.16
C PRO A 328 -41.14 -5.69 8.26
N ILE A 329 -42.40 -5.40 8.61
CA ILE A 329 -43.27 -4.54 7.81
C ILE A 329 -42.66 -3.14 7.62
N ALA A 330 -41.99 -2.60 8.63
CA ALA A 330 -41.36 -1.29 8.56
C ALA A 330 -40.21 -1.21 7.54
N ALA A 331 -39.70 -2.33 7.03
CA ALA A 331 -38.73 -2.35 5.92
C ALA A 331 -39.42 -2.33 4.53
N THR A 332 -40.75 -2.47 4.49
CA THR A 332 -41.56 -2.52 3.27
C THR A 332 -42.40 -1.27 3.02
N GLU A 333 -42.33 -0.29 3.94
CA GLU A 333 -43.09 0.96 3.90
C GLU A 333 -42.24 2.14 4.38
N ASN A 334 -42.61 3.36 3.97
CA ASN A 334 -41.99 4.62 4.40
C ASN A 334 -40.46 4.69 4.16
N GLY A 335 -39.95 3.90 3.21
CA GLY A 335 -38.58 3.95 2.72
C GLY A 335 -38.43 4.98 1.60
N ASP A 336 -37.80 4.57 0.50
CA ASP A 336 -37.52 5.46 -0.64
C ASP A 336 -38.75 5.59 -1.58
N PRO A 337 -39.34 6.80 -1.72
CA PRO A 337 -40.51 7.01 -2.56
C PRO A 337 -40.27 6.74 -4.05
N SER A 338 -39.02 6.86 -4.52
CA SER A 338 -38.66 6.58 -5.91
C SER A 338 -38.64 5.07 -6.20
N ASN A 339 -38.66 4.26 -5.15
CA ASN A 339 -38.47 2.83 -5.18
C ASN A 339 -39.65 2.07 -4.54
N GLY A 340 -40.85 2.66 -4.61
CA GLY A 340 -42.08 2.04 -4.12
C GLY A 340 -42.19 2.01 -2.59
N ASP A 341 -41.58 2.98 -1.92
CA ASP A 341 -41.59 3.17 -0.46
C ASP A 341 -40.94 2.00 0.32
N VAL A 342 -40.16 1.14 -0.33
CA VAL A 342 -39.38 0.10 0.37
C VAL A 342 -38.10 0.68 0.95
N LEU A 343 -37.64 0.12 2.06
CA LEU A 343 -36.49 0.65 2.79
C LEU A 343 -35.17 0.37 2.07
N SER A 344 -34.99 -0.83 1.53
CA SER A 344 -33.71 -1.27 0.99
C SER A 344 -33.88 -2.08 -0.30
N TYR A 345 -32.97 -1.83 -1.24
CA TYR A 345 -32.70 -2.63 -2.43
C TYR A 345 -31.34 -3.35 -2.34
N LEU A 346 -30.68 -3.30 -1.18
CA LEU A 346 -29.42 -4.02 -0.99
C LEU A 346 -29.65 -5.53 -1.12
N PRO A 347 -28.72 -6.26 -1.76
CA PRO A 347 -28.86 -7.71 -1.98
C PRO A 347 -28.64 -8.55 -0.72
N GLY A 348 -28.40 -7.91 0.43
CA GLY A 348 -27.89 -8.51 1.65
C GLY A 348 -26.38 -8.33 1.79
N GLN A 349 -25.87 -8.43 3.02
CA GLN A 349 -24.44 -8.35 3.30
C GLN A 349 -23.77 -9.64 2.85
N ARG A 350 -22.89 -9.56 1.85
CA ARG A 350 -22.22 -10.70 1.22
C ARG A 350 -21.33 -11.46 2.20
N LEU A 351 -20.55 -10.72 2.98
CA LEU A 351 -19.65 -11.25 3.99
C LEU A 351 -20.22 -10.97 5.39
N SER A 352 -21.41 -11.52 5.64
CA SER A 352 -22.12 -11.30 6.91
C SER A 352 -21.65 -12.23 8.02
N ARG A 353 -21.97 -11.87 9.26
CA ARG A 353 -21.82 -12.77 10.42
C ARG A 353 -22.65 -14.05 10.30
N CYS A 354 -23.71 -14.04 9.48
CA CYS A 354 -24.55 -15.20 9.23
C CYS A 354 -23.95 -16.21 8.25
N THR A 355 -22.79 -15.94 7.65
CA THR A 355 -22.19 -16.84 6.66
C THR A 355 -21.94 -18.24 7.25
N CYS A 356 -22.41 -19.28 6.55
CA CYS A 356 -22.25 -20.67 7.00
C CYS A 356 -20.76 -21.06 7.12
N PRO A 357 -20.38 -21.90 8.10
CA PRO A 357 -19.01 -22.39 8.22
C PRO A 357 -18.51 -23.08 6.95
N GLY A 358 -17.33 -22.69 6.47
CA GLY A 358 -16.69 -23.25 5.28
C GLY A 358 -17.07 -22.59 3.95
N GLU A 359 -18.00 -21.62 3.96
CA GLU A 359 -18.23 -20.74 2.83
C GLU A 359 -17.08 -19.71 2.70
N SER A 360 -17.02 -19.03 1.55
CA SER A 360 -15.97 -18.02 1.30
C SER A 360 -16.18 -16.79 2.18
N HIS A 361 -15.22 -16.55 3.09
CA HIS A 361 -15.24 -15.43 4.01
C HIS A 361 -13.81 -15.11 4.48
N PRO A 362 -13.36 -13.84 4.51
CA PRO A 362 -11.99 -13.47 4.90
C PRO A 362 -11.70 -13.71 6.40
N GLY A 363 -12.75 -13.76 7.23
CA GLY A 363 -12.61 -13.83 8.68
C GLY A 363 -12.44 -12.44 9.32
N PRO A 364 -12.04 -12.36 10.60
CA PRO A 364 -11.81 -13.48 11.50
C PRO A 364 -13.12 -14.10 11.98
N VAL A 365 -13.02 -15.04 12.93
CA VAL A 365 -14.17 -15.75 13.51
C VAL A 365 -14.29 -15.35 14.98
N HIS A 366 -15.49 -14.97 15.40
CA HIS A 366 -15.84 -14.70 16.79
C HIS A 366 -15.65 -15.94 17.67
N THR A 367 -15.57 -15.72 18.98
CA THR A 367 -15.43 -16.81 19.97
C THR A 367 -16.61 -17.81 19.97
N ASP A 368 -17.77 -17.40 19.46
CA ASP A 368 -18.96 -18.24 19.30
C ASP A 368 -18.94 -19.10 18.02
N GLY A 369 -17.90 -18.98 17.19
CA GLY A 369 -17.73 -19.71 15.94
C GLY A 369 -18.39 -19.05 14.72
N THR A 370 -19.04 -17.90 14.87
CA THR A 370 -19.58 -17.11 13.74
C THR A 370 -18.51 -16.20 13.14
N TYR A 371 -18.60 -15.86 11.86
CA TYR A 371 -17.66 -14.91 11.25
C TYR A 371 -17.89 -13.49 11.80
N VAL A 372 -16.84 -12.67 11.85
CA VAL A 372 -17.03 -11.21 11.94
C VAL A 372 -17.71 -10.74 10.67
N GLY A 373 -18.73 -9.90 10.75
CA GLY A 373 -19.32 -9.26 9.58
C GLY A 373 -18.35 -8.28 8.94
N ARG A 374 -18.10 -8.46 7.64
CA ARG A 374 -17.12 -7.72 6.84
C ARG A 374 -17.78 -7.01 5.67
N SER A 375 -17.21 -5.90 5.21
CA SER A 375 -17.88 -5.04 4.22
C SER A 375 -16.95 -3.97 3.65
N ALA A 376 -17.53 -3.03 2.89
CA ALA A 376 -16.87 -1.84 2.36
C ALA A 376 -17.65 -0.57 2.80
N PRO A 377 -17.57 -0.18 4.09
CA PRO A 377 -18.19 1.04 4.58
C PRO A 377 -17.57 2.28 3.96
N GLU A 378 -18.27 3.42 4.04
CA GLU A 378 -17.85 4.69 3.45
C GLU A 378 -17.95 5.84 4.46
N ILE A 379 -16.93 6.70 4.46
CA ILE A 379 -16.92 7.97 5.20
C ILE A 379 -16.39 9.06 4.27
N ASP A 380 -17.19 10.09 4.09
CA ASP A 380 -16.89 11.24 3.24
C ASP A 380 -16.22 12.32 4.08
N ILE A 381 -14.96 12.65 3.77
CA ILE A 381 -14.28 13.78 4.40
C ILE A 381 -15.00 15.05 3.99
N PHE A 382 -15.25 15.18 2.69
CA PHE A 382 -16.22 16.10 2.13
C PHE A 382 -16.68 15.67 0.74
N GLU A 383 -17.90 16.06 0.39
CA GLU A 383 -18.40 16.21 -0.96
C GLU A 383 -18.88 17.65 -1.12
N ALA A 384 -18.27 18.44 -2.01
CA ALA A 384 -18.67 19.84 -2.11
C ALA A 384 -20.00 19.99 -2.85
N THR A 385 -20.78 20.96 -2.39
CA THR A 385 -22.08 21.33 -2.94
C THR A 385 -22.27 22.84 -2.82
N MET A 386 -23.41 23.36 -3.28
CA MET A 386 -23.79 24.76 -3.09
C MET A 386 -25.10 24.84 -2.32
N GLY A 387 -25.20 25.83 -1.44
CA GLY A 387 -26.39 26.06 -0.62
C GLY A 387 -26.71 27.54 -0.43
N GLY A 388 -27.90 27.82 0.08
CA GLY A 388 -28.34 29.18 0.45
C GLY A 388 -28.91 30.01 -0.70
N SER A 389 -29.33 31.24 -0.36
CA SER A 389 -29.84 32.24 -1.29
C SER A 389 -29.33 33.63 -0.85
N PRO A 390 -28.31 34.20 -1.51
CA PRO A 390 -27.63 33.71 -2.72
C PRO A 390 -26.83 32.41 -2.49
N LEU A 391 -26.61 31.66 -3.57
CA LEU A 391 -25.79 30.44 -3.55
C LEU A 391 -24.36 30.73 -3.07
N GLN A 392 -23.89 29.89 -2.17
CA GLN A 392 -22.57 29.90 -1.57
C GLN A 392 -22.06 28.47 -1.42
N GLY A 393 -20.75 28.33 -1.29
CA GLY A 393 -20.07 27.06 -1.14
C GLY A 393 -20.42 26.33 0.16
N GLN A 394 -20.76 25.05 0.08
CA GLN A 394 -20.93 24.15 1.21
C GLN A 394 -20.21 22.81 0.95
N VAL A 395 -20.03 22.03 2.01
CA VAL A 395 -19.66 20.62 1.90
C VAL A 395 -20.67 19.77 2.65
N SER A 396 -21.05 18.64 2.06
CA SER A 396 -21.60 17.50 2.78
C SER A 396 -20.45 16.71 3.39
N GLN A 397 -20.57 16.38 4.66
CA GLN A 397 -19.61 15.55 5.38
C GLN A 397 -20.40 14.41 5.99
N SER A 398 -20.13 13.17 5.59
CA SER A 398 -21.06 12.06 5.80
C SER A 398 -20.40 10.73 6.13
N GLY A 399 -21.21 9.84 6.71
CA GLY A 399 -20.95 8.41 6.77
C GLY A 399 -22.12 7.66 6.15
N GLN A 400 -21.82 6.64 5.35
CA GLN A 400 -22.82 5.78 4.72
C GLN A 400 -22.94 4.46 5.48
N TRP A 401 -24.16 3.96 5.59
CA TRP A 401 -24.50 2.86 6.47
C TRP A 401 -25.44 1.87 5.81
N GLY A 402 -25.16 0.59 6.01
CA GLY A 402 -26.08 -0.52 5.87
C GLY A 402 -25.93 -1.47 7.06
N PRO A 403 -27.01 -2.13 7.52
CA PRO A 403 -28.42 -1.97 7.14
C PRO A 403 -29.04 -0.67 7.65
N PHE A 404 -30.25 -0.35 7.19
CA PHE A 404 -30.90 0.95 7.41
C PHE A 404 -31.90 0.94 8.56
N ASN A 405 -31.93 2.02 9.34
CA ASN A 405 -33.00 2.35 10.29
C ASN A 405 -34.35 2.51 9.59
N ALA A 406 -35.45 2.31 10.32
CA ALA A 406 -36.77 2.64 9.78
C ALA A 406 -36.83 4.13 9.38
N GLU A 407 -37.34 4.41 8.19
CA GLU A 407 -37.40 5.77 7.60
C GLU A 407 -36.03 6.47 7.50
N TYR A 408 -34.92 5.72 7.54
CA TYR A 408 -33.55 6.24 7.60
C TYR A 408 -33.26 7.10 8.85
N GLN A 409 -34.13 7.05 9.87
CA GLN A 409 -34.03 7.87 11.08
C GLN A 409 -33.05 7.26 12.07
N TRP A 410 -31.84 7.82 12.14
CA TRP A 410 -30.85 7.51 13.16
C TRP A 410 -31.11 8.29 14.47
N PHE A 411 -30.52 7.84 15.57
CA PHE A 411 -30.76 8.41 16.91
C PHE A 411 -29.94 9.68 17.15
N ASN A 412 -30.30 10.79 16.49
CA ASN A 412 -29.60 12.08 16.52
C ASN A 412 -29.81 12.92 17.81
N THR A 413 -29.88 12.27 18.97
CA THR A 413 -29.98 12.96 20.27
C THR A 413 -28.81 13.90 20.51
N SER A 414 -28.93 14.86 21.44
CA SER A 414 -27.83 15.77 21.80
C SER A 414 -26.58 15.06 22.35
N ALA A 415 -26.69 13.79 22.74
CA ALA A 415 -25.55 12.96 23.13
C ALA A 415 -24.85 12.32 21.93
N ASN A 416 -25.55 12.14 20.81
CA ASN A 416 -25.06 11.44 19.61
C ASN A 416 -24.71 12.38 18.47
N LEU A 417 -25.33 13.56 18.41
CA LEU A 417 -25.07 14.62 17.45
C LEU A 417 -24.47 15.83 18.18
N ILE A 418 -23.19 16.10 17.92
CA ILE A 418 -22.48 17.26 18.47
C ILE A 418 -22.18 18.20 17.31
N ILE A 419 -22.71 19.42 17.37
CA ILE A 419 -22.38 20.49 16.42
C ILE A 419 -21.84 21.67 17.24
N PRO A 420 -20.52 21.89 17.28
CA PRO A 420 -19.93 22.98 18.06
C PRO A 420 -20.41 24.37 17.63
N ASN A 421 -20.64 24.56 16.32
CA ASN A 421 -21.09 25.82 15.76
C ASN A 421 -22.30 25.63 14.83
N THR A 422 -23.50 25.80 15.39
CA THR A 422 -24.76 25.65 14.65
C THR A 422 -25.06 26.77 13.64
N THR A 423 -24.22 27.83 13.58
CA THR A 423 -24.33 28.83 12.51
C THR A 423 -23.55 28.43 11.26
N LEU A 424 -22.53 27.58 11.41
CA LEU A 424 -21.69 27.09 10.31
C LEU A 424 -22.15 25.73 9.78
N THR A 425 -22.55 24.83 10.68
CA THR A 425 -22.92 23.47 10.34
C THR A 425 -24.36 23.18 10.75
N VAL A 426 -25.10 22.51 9.87
CA VAL A 426 -26.45 22.01 10.13
C VAL A 426 -26.54 20.54 9.74
N LEU A 427 -27.47 19.79 10.35
CA LEU A 427 -27.74 18.43 9.92
C LEU A 427 -28.36 18.45 8.52
N ASN A 428 -27.84 17.61 7.62
CA ASN A 428 -28.36 17.47 6.27
C ASN A 428 -29.77 16.83 6.32
N PRO A 429 -30.79 17.40 5.66
CA PRO A 429 -32.11 16.78 5.58
C PRO A 429 -32.12 15.50 4.75
N TYR A 430 -31.12 15.27 3.87
CA TYR A 430 -30.97 14.00 3.18
C TYR A 430 -30.44 12.93 4.15
N MET A 431 -31.20 11.85 4.31
CA MET A 431 -30.89 10.75 5.24
C MET A 431 -30.58 9.43 4.53
N GLY A 432 -30.66 9.38 3.20
CA GLY A 432 -30.43 8.17 2.42
C GLY A 432 -31.49 7.90 1.35
N GLY A 433 -31.48 6.67 0.84
CA GLY A 433 -32.40 6.13 -0.14
C GLY A 433 -32.27 4.61 -0.23
N ALA A 434 -32.84 4.00 -1.27
CA ALA A 434 -32.94 2.54 -1.39
C ALA A 434 -31.61 1.77 -1.30
N PHE A 435 -30.47 2.41 -1.57
CA PHE A 435 -29.14 1.78 -1.57
C PHE A 435 -28.23 2.23 -0.42
N GLN A 436 -28.61 3.24 0.36
CA GLN A 436 -27.79 3.72 1.47
C GLN A 436 -28.61 4.44 2.53
N GLN A 437 -28.18 4.36 3.79
CA GLN A 437 -28.54 5.34 4.81
C GLN A 437 -27.34 6.26 5.05
N ALA A 438 -27.59 7.57 5.20
CA ALA A 438 -26.56 8.56 5.45
C ALA A 438 -26.73 9.23 6.81
N THR A 439 -25.63 9.43 7.52
CA THR A 439 -25.51 10.46 8.55
C THR A 439 -24.68 11.60 7.96
N SER A 440 -25.26 12.79 7.80
CA SER A 440 -24.61 13.87 7.05
C SER A 440 -24.81 15.24 7.72
N GLY A 441 -23.74 16.03 7.76
CA GLY A 441 -23.75 17.44 8.13
C GLY A 441 -23.39 18.31 6.92
N LEU A 442 -24.09 19.43 6.75
CA LEU A 442 -23.78 20.46 5.77
C LEU A 442 -23.03 21.60 6.47
N THR A 443 -21.82 21.89 6.02
CA THR A 443 -20.96 22.93 6.58
C THR A 443 -20.63 23.98 5.52
N TRP A 444 -20.76 25.27 5.85
CA TRP A 444 -20.29 26.34 4.98
C TRP A 444 -18.78 26.27 4.80
N THR A 445 -18.31 26.36 3.55
CA THR A 445 -16.88 26.36 3.25
C THR A 445 -16.26 27.74 3.47
N ASN A 446 -14.93 27.80 3.52
CA ASN A 446 -14.23 29.06 3.29
C ASN A 446 -14.51 29.49 1.84
N GLN A 447 -15.19 30.63 1.68
CA GLN A 447 -15.65 31.10 0.37
C GLN A 447 -14.50 31.54 -0.55
N GLU A 448 -13.31 31.79 0.01
CA GLU A 448 -12.09 32.08 -0.75
C GLU A 448 -11.36 30.79 -1.19
N ALA A 449 -11.78 29.62 -0.71
CA ALA A 449 -11.15 28.33 -1.01
C ALA A 449 -11.65 27.69 -2.33
N TYR A 450 -11.80 28.51 -3.36
CA TYR A 450 -12.24 28.12 -4.69
C TYR A 450 -11.30 28.66 -5.76
N GLU A 451 -11.01 27.84 -6.78
CA GLU A 451 -10.03 28.08 -7.87
C GLU A 451 -10.21 29.43 -8.55
N LEU A 452 -11.45 29.84 -8.81
CA LEU A 452 -11.79 31.06 -9.54
C LEU A 452 -12.28 32.21 -8.63
N THR A 453 -12.20 32.03 -7.30
CA THR A 453 -12.57 33.07 -6.33
C THR A 453 -11.31 33.59 -5.63
N GLY A 454 -10.75 32.84 -4.68
CA GLY A 454 -9.62 33.26 -3.86
C GLY A 454 -8.38 32.37 -3.98
N ASP A 455 -8.52 31.14 -4.53
CA ASP A 455 -7.45 30.15 -4.67
C ASP A 455 -6.69 29.88 -3.35
N GLN A 456 -7.41 29.90 -2.23
CA GLN A 456 -6.83 29.68 -0.89
C GLN A 456 -7.05 28.24 -0.43
N PHE A 457 -6.00 27.59 0.06
CA PHE A 457 -6.17 26.26 0.63
C PHE A 457 -6.94 26.30 1.97
N SER A 458 -7.92 25.41 2.12
CA SER A 458 -8.67 25.19 3.36
C SER A 458 -8.60 23.72 3.77
N VAL A 459 -8.59 23.45 5.08
CA VAL A 459 -8.36 22.10 5.62
C VAL A 459 -9.68 21.40 5.91
N TYR A 460 -9.87 20.22 5.35
CA TYR A 460 -10.99 19.32 5.62
C TYR A 460 -10.45 17.98 6.12
N GLY A 461 -11.21 17.30 6.97
CA GLY A 461 -10.73 16.06 7.56
C GLY A 461 -11.80 15.27 8.26
N VAL A 462 -11.40 14.08 8.70
CA VAL A 462 -12.20 13.26 9.60
C VAL A 462 -11.30 12.60 10.64
N GLN A 463 -11.72 12.68 11.89
CA GLN A 463 -11.16 11.95 13.01
C GLN A 463 -12.16 10.89 13.43
N TYR A 464 -11.77 9.61 13.47
CA TYR A 464 -12.68 8.57 13.91
C TYR A 464 -12.02 7.52 14.81
N GLN A 465 -12.84 7.00 15.72
CA GLN A 465 -12.51 5.89 16.59
C GLN A 465 -13.40 4.70 16.17
N PRO A 466 -12.83 3.60 15.65
CA PRO A 466 -13.60 2.44 15.19
C PRO A 466 -14.25 1.67 16.34
N GLY A 467 -15.34 0.94 16.05
CA GLY A 467 -16.01 0.01 16.97
C GLY A 467 -17.37 0.45 17.48
N PHE A 468 -17.80 -0.13 18.61
CA PHE A 468 -19.11 0.14 19.25
C PHE A 468 -18.98 1.14 20.42
N ASP A 469 -18.12 0.85 21.39
CA ASP A 469 -18.06 1.57 22.66
C ASP A 469 -17.10 2.77 22.63
N ASN A 470 -17.59 3.97 23.00
CA ASN A 470 -16.84 5.24 22.90
C ASN A 470 -16.35 5.58 21.49
N ALA A 471 -16.86 4.86 20.48
CA ALA A 471 -16.57 5.09 19.08
C ALA A 471 -17.32 6.32 18.56
N TYR A 472 -16.69 7.02 17.62
CA TYR A 472 -17.23 8.23 17.03
C TYR A 472 -16.62 8.50 15.66
N ILE A 473 -17.28 9.38 14.91
CA ILE A 473 -16.73 10.03 13.72
C ILE A 473 -16.91 11.54 13.92
N ALA A 474 -15.84 12.30 13.81
CA ALA A 474 -15.83 13.76 13.93
C ALA A 474 -15.25 14.36 12.65
N TRP A 475 -16.00 15.23 12.01
CA TRP A 475 -15.63 15.88 10.76
C TRP A 475 -15.02 17.25 11.00
N ILE A 476 -14.04 17.60 10.17
CA ILE A 476 -13.27 18.84 10.22
C ILE A 476 -13.55 19.62 8.95
N ALA A 477 -13.83 20.91 9.09
CA ALA A 477 -13.96 21.86 7.99
C ALA A 477 -13.29 23.17 8.38
N ASP A 478 -12.53 23.74 7.44
CA ASP A 478 -11.71 24.94 7.66
C ASP A 478 -10.81 24.85 8.92
N GLY A 479 -10.23 23.67 9.13
CA GLY A 479 -9.33 23.38 10.25
C GLY A 479 -10.01 23.29 11.62
N GLN A 480 -11.35 23.32 11.69
CA GLN A 480 -12.13 23.25 12.92
C GLN A 480 -13.10 22.06 12.91
N MET A 481 -13.44 21.52 14.08
CA MET A 481 -14.47 20.48 14.18
C MET A 481 -15.83 21.05 13.74
N ALA A 482 -16.40 20.49 12.68
CA ALA A 482 -17.68 20.87 12.13
C ALA A 482 -18.83 20.19 12.87
N TRP A 483 -18.77 18.87 12.98
CA TRP A 483 -19.74 18.06 13.73
C TRP A 483 -19.18 16.69 14.09
N GLN A 484 -19.84 16.00 15.01
CA GLN A 484 -19.48 14.66 15.44
C GLN A 484 -20.73 13.78 15.62
N LEU A 485 -20.60 12.55 15.14
CA LEU A 485 -21.49 11.42 15.38
C LEU A 485 -20.86 10.51 16.43
N ASN A 486 -21.54 10.29 17.55
CA ASN A 486 -21.18 9.19 18.46
C ASN A 486 -21.90 7.91 18.06
N GLN A 487 -21.23 6.77 18.19
CA GLN A 487 -21.71 5.46 17.76
C GLN A 487 -23.13 5.10 18.23
N PRO A 488 -23.60 5.45 19.45
CA PRO A 488 -24.98 5.16 19.85
C PRO A 488 -26.05 5.83 18.97
N GLY A 489 -25.69 6.78 18.11
CA GLY A 489 -26.54 7.28 17.03
C GLY A 489 -26.97 6.17 16.05
N MET A 490 -26.15 5.15 15.87
CA MET A 490 -26.39 3.96 15.04
C MET A 490 -26.67 2.71 15.89
N ALA A 491 -27.37 2.90 17.02
CA ALA A 491 -27.86 1.82 17.85
C ALA A 491 -28.85 0.89 17.10
N ALA A 492 -29.14 -0.27 17.71
CA ALA A 492 -30.12 -1.22 17.19
C ALA A 492 -31.49 -0.55 16.97
N ASP A 493 -32.18 -0.95 15.90
CA ASP A 493 -33.52 -0.45 15.57
C ASP A 493 -34.52 -1.58 15.57
N PRO A 494 -35.29 -1.76 16.67
CA PRO A 494 -36.24 -2.86 16.79
C PRO A 494 -37.43 -2.72 15.83
N ARG A 495 -37.68 -1.55 15.23
CA ARG A 495 -38.76 -1.38 14.25
C ARG A 495 -38.50 -2.20 12.98
N VAL A 496 -37.23 -2.33 12.62
CA VAL A 496 -36.74 -3.07 11.44
C VAL A 496 -35.86 -4.25 11.84
N GLU A 497 -35.91 -4.66 13.11
CA GLU A 497 -35.26 -5.87 13.65
C GLU A 497 -33.75 -5.98 13.34
N ILE A 498 -33.04 -4.86 13.32
CA ILE A 498 -31.58 -4.81 13.10
C ILE A 498 -30.82 -4.48 14.38
N GLY A 499 -29.63 -5.07 14.53
CA GLY A 499 -28.61 -4.72 15.51
C GLY A 499 -27.95 -3.34 15.28
N SER A 500 -27.02 -3.01 16.17
CA SER A 500 -26.26 -1.76 16.10
C SER A 500 -25.18 -1.84 15.00
N ARG A 501 -24.89 -0.70 14.36
CA ARG A 501 -23.80 -0.59 13.39
C ARG A 501 -22.56 -0.01 14.09
N PRO A 502 -21.39 -0.68 14.08
CA PRO A 502 -20.16 -0.09 14.61
C PRO A 502 -19.68 1.05 13.72
N VAL A 503 -18.98 2.03 14.29
CA VAL A 503 -18.13 2.92 13.48
C VAL A 503 -17.13 2.04 12.72
N PRO A 504 -16.95 2.24 11.40
CA PRO A 504 -16.18 1.35 10.53
C PRO A 504 -14.88 0.84 11.15
N GLN A 505 -14.73 -0.49 11.18
CA GLN A 505 -13.55 -1.18 11.71
C GLN A 505 -12.65 -1.74 10.60
N GLU A 506 -13.10 -1.68 9.35
CA GLU A 506 -12.33 -2.11 8.18
C GLU A 506 -11.05 -1.25 8.00
N PRO A 507 -9.98 -1.79 7.42
CA PRO A 507 -8.92 -0.95 6.88
C PRO A 507 -9.49 -0.10 5.74
N MET A 508 -9.42 1.22 5.90
CA MET A 508 -9.99 2.19 4.96
C MET A 508 -8.89 2.72 4.04
N TYR A 509 -9.19 2.86 2.75
CA TYR A 509 -8.33 3.53 1.78
C TYR A 509 -8.94 4.87 1.35
N LEU A 510 -8.10 5.81 0.94
CA LEU A 510 -8.47 7.16 0.50
C LEU A 510 -8.83 7.19 -0.98
N ILE A 511 -9.76 8.07 -1.33
CA ILE A 511 -10.20 8.39 -2.69
C ILE A 511 -10.29 9.90 -2.83
N ALA A 512 -9.81 10.44 -3.96
CA ALA A 512 -9.99 11.84 -4.33
C ALA A 512 -10.46 11.91 -5.78
N ASN A 513 -11.54 12.63 -6.05
CA ASN A 513 -12.10 12.75 -7.39
C ASN A 513 -12.71 14.13 -7.66
N LEU A 514 -12.82 14.46 -8.95
CA LEU A 514 -13.59 15.59 -9.44
C LEU A 514 -14.45 15.14 -10.62
N GLY A 515 -15.76 15.18 -10.42
CA GLY A 515 -16.74 14.78 -11.43
C GLY A 515 -17.97 15.67 -11.51
N MET A 516 -18.96 15.24 -12.28
CA MET A 516 -20.30 15.82 -12.34
C MET A 516 -21.33 14.72 -12.52
N SER A 517 -22.44 14.79 -11.79
CA SER A 517 -23.54 13.85 -11.97
C SER A 517 -24.89 14.49 -11.68
N GLN A 518 -25.88 14.12 -12.50
CA GLN A 518 -27.27 14.53 -12.32
C GLN A 518 -27.96 13.80 -11.15
N ASN A 519 -27.37 12.72 -10.64
CA ASN A 519 -27.88 12.03 -9.46
C ASN A 519 -27.71 12.88 -8.19
N PHE A 520 -26.75 13.82 -8.16
CA PHE A 520 -26.53 14.75 -7.04
C PHE A 520 -27.23 16.10 -7.19
N GLY A 521 -27.98 16.29 -8.27
CA GLY A 521 -28.77 17.49 -8.52
C GLY A 521 -28.54 18.10 -9.89
N PHE A 522 -28.98 19.35 -10.04
CA PHE A 522 -28.86 20.07 -11.30
C PHE A 522 -27.40 20.49 -11.56
N VAL A 523 -26.93 20.23 -12.78
CA VAL A 523 -25.59 20.62 -13.25
C VAL A 523 -25.71 21.84 -14.18
N ASP A 524 -25.25 23.01 -13.73
CA ASP A 524 -25.36 24.27 -14.48
C ASP A 524 -24.23 24.42 -15.52
N ILE A 525 -24.24 23.53 -16.52
CA ILE A 525 -23.25 23.50 -17.60
C ILE A 525 -23.09 24.86 -18.30
N ALA A 526 -24.14 25.68 -18.36
CA ALA A 526 -24.11 26.96 -19.05
C ALA A 526 -23.22 28.00 -18.35
N HIS A 527 -23.04 27.89 -17.03
CA HIS A 527 -22.23 28.83 -16.25
C HIS A 527 -20.93 28.21 -15.72
N LEU A 528 -20.80 26.88 -15.72
CA LEU A 528 -19.55 26.21 -15.39
C LEU A 528 -18.42 26.60 -16.35
N THR A 529 -17.24 26.83 -15.79
CA THR A 529 -16.01 27.13 -16.54
C THR A 529 -15.17 25.87 -16.65
N PHE A 530 -14.73 25.53 -17.87
CA PHE A 530 -13.84 24.40 -18.13
C PHE A 530 -12.55 24.86 -18.83
N PRO A 531 -11.39 24.25 -18.56
CA PRO A 531 -11.17 23.26 -17.51
C PRO A 531 -11.31 23.88 -16.10
N THR A 532 -11.55 23.03 -15.10
CA THR A 532 -11.58 23.41 -13.68
C THR A 532 -10.88 22.36 -12.84
N THR A 533 -10.28 22.75 -11.72
CA THR A 533 -9.29 21.95 -11.01
C THR A 533 -9.56 21.89 -9.51
N LEU A 534 -9.65 20.68 -8.97
CA LEU A 534 -9.50 20.44 -7.54
C LEU A 534 -8.01 20.37 -7.23
N LYS A 535 -7.51 21.25 -6.36
CA LYS A 535 -6.12 21.24 -5.92
C LYS A 535 -6.01 20.69 -4.51
N VAL A 536 -4.99 19.88 -4.25
CA VAL A 536 -4.67 19.33 -2.92
C VAL A 536 -3.21 19.64 -2.61
N ASP A 537 -2.97 20.47 -1.61
CA ASP A 537 -1.62 20.85 -1.14
C ASP A 537 -0.96 19.66 -0.45
N TRP A 538 -1.67 19.04 0.48
CA TRP A 538 -1.19 17.83 1.17
C TRP A 538 -2.36 16.97 1.67
N ILE A 539 -2.05 15.70 1.90
CA ILE A 539 -2.88 14.76 2.67
C ILE A 539 -2.03 14.20 3.79
N ARG A 540 -2.53 14.25 5.03
CA ARG A 540 -1.81 13.79 6.22
C ARG A 540 -2.71 12.92 7.10
N VAL A 541 -2.15 11.82 7.62
CA VAL A 541 -2.83 10.89 8.51
C VAL A 541 -2.08 10.79 9.83
N TYR A 542 -2.80 10.96 10.92
CA TYR A 542 -2.30 10.89 12.30
C TYR A 542 -3.02 9.79 13.07
N GLN A 543 -2.30 9.11 13.94
CA GLN A 543 -2.88 8.13 14.86
C GLN A 543 -2.34 8.31 16.27
N ASP A 544 -3.14 7.86 17.23
CA ASP A 544 -2.71 7.72 18.61
C ASP A 544 -1.44 6.85 18.67
N PRO A 545 -0.33 7.31 19.29
CA PRO A 545 0.90 6.53 19.40
C PRO A 545 0.71 5.17 20.07
N ASP A 546 -0.30 5.03 20.95
CA ASP A 546 -0.61 3.79 21.65
C ASP A 546 -1.50 2.83 20.83
N ASN A 547 -2.09 3.31 19.72
CA ASN A 547 -3.06 2.57 18.92
C ASN A 547 -2.89 2.82 17.42
N LYS A 548 -1.68 2.58 16.91
CA LYS A 548 -1.40 2.66 15.47
C LYS A 548 -1.86 1.40 14.76
N ASN A 549 -2.66 1.57 13.71
CA ASN A 549 -3.09 0.50 12.82
C ASN A 549 -3.07 1.00 11.37
N ILE A 550 -1.97 0.71 10.69
CA ILE A 550 -1.74 1.00 9.27
C ILE A 550 -1.59 -0.32 8.53
N GLY A 551 -2.10 -0.36 7.30
CA GLY A 551 -2.06 -1.54 6.45
C GLY A 551 -3.41 -1.96 5.92
N CYS A 552 -3.40 -2.58 4.75
CA CYS A 552 -4.61 -3.05 4.08
C CYS A 552 -5.02 -4.47 4.50
N ASP A 553 -4.15 -5.20 5.21
CA ASP A 553 -4.38 -6.59 5.64
C ASP A 553 -4.05 -6.80 7.14
N PRO A 554 -4.73 -6.08 8.05
CA PRO A 554 -4.54 -6.27 9.49
C PRO A 554 -5.02 -7.65 9.95
N GLU A 555 -4.39 -8.21 10.99
CA GLU A 555 -4.69 -9.56 11.50
C GLU A 555 -6.17 -9.72 11.92
N ASP A 556 -6.74 -8.69 12.54
CA ASP A 556 -8.13 -8.69 12.99
C ASP A 556 -9.14 -8.37 11.87
N PHE A 557 -8.70 -7.87 10.72
CA PHE A 557 -9.54 -7.52 9.57
C PHE A 557 -8.82 -7.86 8.24
N PRO A 558 -8.48 -9.14 7.99
CA PRO A 558 -7.71 -9.53 6.81
C PRO A 558 -8.51 -9.27 5.53
N THR A 559 -7.82 -8.89 4.46
CA THR A 559 -8.43 -8.60 3.14
C THR A 559 -7.66 -9.25 1.98
N ALA A 560 -6.34 -9.42 2.11
CA ALA A 560 -5.47 -9.73 0.98
C ALA A 560 -5.80 -11.08 0.33
N ALA A 561 -6.04 -12.12 1.14
CA ALA A 561 -6.36 -13.45 0.61
C ALA A 561 -7.68 -13.45 -0.17
N TYR A 562 -8.69 -12.75 0.33
CA TYR A 562 -10.01 -12.67 -0.31
C TYR A 562 -9.95 -11.85 -1.60
N ILE A 563 -9.32 -10.68 -1.59
CA ILE A 563 -9.14 -9.85 -2.78
C ILE A 563 -8.39 -10.62 -3.86
N ASN A 564 -7.29 -11.31 -3.51
CA ASN A 564 -6.51 -12.09 -4.47
C ASN A 564 -7.29 -13.28 -5.04
N GLN A 565 -8.13 -13.94 -4.24
CA GLN A 565 -8.98 -15.03 -4.70
C GLN A 565 -10.00 -14.57 -5.76
N TYR A 566 -10.50 -13.34 -5.63
CA TYR A 566 -11.53 -12.78 -6.51
C TYR A 566 -11.05 -11.58 -7.32
N ILE A 567 -9.75 -11.53 -7.65
CA ILE A 567 -9.08 -10.34 -8.19
C ILE A 567 -9.77 -9.76 -9.43
N GLU A 568 -10.39 -10.59 -10.26
CA GLU A 568 -11.13 -10.15 -11.45
C GLU A 568 -12.26 -9.17 -11.12
N ALA A 569 -12.98 -9.36 -10.01
CA ALA A 569 -14.01 -8.42 -9.55
C ALA A 569 -13.45 -7.05 -9.16
N TYR A 570 -12.15 -6.96 -8.87
CA TYR A 570 -11.45 -5.73 -8.47
C TYR A 570 -10.65 -5.11 -9.62
N THR A 571 -10.52 -5.78 -10.76
CA THR A 571 -9.71 -5.30 -11.90
C THR A 571 -10.52 -5.14 -13.18
N ASN A 572 -11.76 -5.60 -13.23
CA ASN A 572 -12.65 -5.45 -14.38
C ASN A 572 -13.86 -4.56 -14.03
N PRO A 573 -13.86 -3.26 -14.41
CA PRO A 573 -14.95 -2.35 -14.10
C PRO A 573 -16.25 -2.66 -14.85
N ASN A 574 -16.21 -3.52 -15.89
CA ASN A 574 -17.41 -3.93 -16.63
C ASN A 574 -18.24 -4.99 -15.88
N LEU A 575 -17.72 -5.57 -14.80
CA LEU A 575 -18.46 -6.49 -13.95
C LEU A 575 -19.26 -5.65 -12.94
N THR A 576 -20.55 -5.44 -13.22
CA THR A 576 -21.40 -4.56 -12.39
C THR A 576 -22.01 -5.30 -11.20
N THR A 577 -22.16 -6.62 -11.28
CA THR A 577 -22.74 -7.47 -10.23
C THR A 577 -21.89 -8.72 -9.96
N TRP A 578 -21.82 -9.12 -8.70
CA TRP A 578 -21.16 -10.32 -8.20
C TRP A 578 -21.77 -11.61 -8.76
N ARG A 579 -23.11 -11.68 -8.81
CA ARG A 579 -23.81 -12.90 -9.25
C ARG A 579 -24.01 -12.98 -10.76
N ASN A 580 -24.53 -11.93 -11.39
CA ASN A 580 -24.96 -12.02 -12.79
C ASN A 580 -23.78 -11.84 -13.75
N ASP A 581 -22.95 -10.83 -13.52
CA ASP A 581 -21.83 -10.54 -14.43
C ASP A 581 -20.60 -11.35 -14.06
N PHE A 582 -20.22 -11.36 -12.77
CA PHE A 582 -19.02 -12.07 -12.31
C PHE A 582 -19.25 -13.58 -12.11
N GLY A 583 -20.49 -14.02 -11.92
CA GLY A 583 -20.84 -15.45 -11.88
C GLY A 583 -20.46 -16.18 -10.59
N GLN A 584 -20.15 -15.46 -9.50
CA GLN A 584 -19.82 -16.08 -8.22
C GLN A 584 -21.06 -16.26 -7.33
N PRO A 585 -21.13 -17.33 -6.53
CA PRO A 585 -22.23 -17.51 -5.59
C PRO A 585 -22.17 -16.47 -4.46
N PHE A 586 -23.33 -16.11 -3.92
CA PHE A 586 -23.41 -15.45 -2.61
C PHE A 586 -23.19 -16.52 -1.52
N PRO A 587 -22.39 -16.24 -0.47
CA PRO A 587 -22.22 -17.17 0.64
C PRO A 587 -23.56 -17.54 1.27
N LYS A 588 -23.72 -18.83 1.63
CA LYS A 588 -24.93 -19.30 2.32
C LYS A 588 -25.07 -18.67 3.71
N SER A 589 -26.31 -18.48 4.14
CA SER A 589 -26.66 -17.87 5.43
C SER A 589 -27.35 -18.84 6.38
N ASN A 590 -26.87 -18.92 7.62
CA ASN A 590 -27.52 -19.67 8.70
C ASN A 590 -28.87 -19.06 9.12
N PHE A 591 -29.03 -17.74 9.02
CA PHE A 591 -30.28 -17.03 9.31
C PHE A 591 -31.39 -17.44 8.34
N LEU A 592 -31.03 -17.70 7.08
CA LEU A 592 -31.95 -18.22 6.06
C LEU A 592 -32.14 -19.74 6.11
N GLY A 593 -31.52 -20.46 7.05
CA GLY A 593 -31.59 -21.92 7.15
C GLY A 593 -30.92 -22.64 5.96
N GLN A 594 -29.84 -22.07 5.42
CA GLN A 594 -29.13 -22.61 4.25
C GLN A 594 -27.91 -23.48 4.62
N CYS A 595 -27.56 -23.54 5.90
CA CYS A 595 -26.70 -24.57 6.47
C CYS A 595 -27.58 -25.76 6.90
#